data_AF-A0A9D5TUA5-F1
#
_entry.id   AF-A0A9D5TUA5-F1
#
_cell.length_a   1.000
_cell.length_b   1.000
_cell.length_c   1.000
_cell.angle_alpha   90.00
_cell.angle_beta   90.00
_cell.angle_gamma   90.00
#
_symmetry.space_group_name_H-M   'P 1'
#
loop_
_entity.id
_entity.type
_entity.pdbx_description
1 polymer ?
#
loop_
_entity_poly.entity_id
_entity_poly.type
_entity_poly.pdbx_seq_one_letter_code
_entity_poly.pdbx_strand_id
1 'polypeptide(L)'
;MLSNVPSSILLLLLILMPVIAVVVIVSGTIWGIYKARKNNSPNKKKIILLSILAILIAAVSWILNMGWIRFVMTFMLIPFIHAIIFFFTNLFMASYVDKTKNIKILNLLFIMTYLLLYIFLPDAADYGEMYFLFGLIHNDLLSNIAYAISSISFLGHIVLFVLQIIYAVKTKRKQIDNSGI
;
A
#
# COMPACT_ATOMS: atom_id res chain seq x y z
N MET A 1 -17.09 -0.21 20.53
CA MET A 1 -17.09 1.27 20.41
C MET A 1 -17.83 1.82 19.19
N LEU A 2 -18.35 0.99 18.26
CA LEU A 2 -19.16 1.46 17.11
C LEU A 2 -20.67 1.57 17.40
N SER A 3 -21.16 1.14 18.57
CA SER A 3 -22.59 1.09 18.91
C SER A 3 -23.28 2.45 18.98
N ASN A 4 -22.52 3.54 19.09
CA ASN A 4 -23.04 4.91 19.20
C ASN A 4 -22.92 5.70 17.89
N VAL A 5 -22.38 5.10 16.81
CA VAL A 5 -22.30 5.75 15.50
C VAL A 5 -23.60 5.48 14.75
N PRO A 6 -24.29 6.51 14.24
CA PRO A 6 -25.49 6.32 13.42
C PRO A 6 -25.21 5.38 12.25
N SER A 7 -26.05 4.36 12.07
CA SER A 7 -25.91 3.36 11.00
C SER A 7 -25.85 3.98 9.60
N SER A 8 -26.51 5.13 9.40
CA SER A 8 -26.46 5.93 8.18
C SER A 8 -25.07 6.54 7.91
N ILE A 9 -24.38 7.02 8.95
CA ILE A 9 -23.00 7.55 8.83
C ILE A 9 -22.03 6.41 8.54
N LEU A 10 -22.21 5.26 9.21
CA LEU A 10 -21.42 4.07 8.94
C LEU A 10 -21.59 3.62 7.47
N LEU A 11 -22.83 3.52 7.00
CA LEU A 11 -23.14 3.17 5.60
C LEU A 11 -22.56 4.17 4.60
N LEU A 12 -22.61 5.47 4.90
CA LEU A 12 -22.00 6.49 4.06
C LEU A 12 -20.48 6.30 3.97
N LEU A 13 -19.80 6.12 5.10
CA LEU A 13 -18.35 5.89 5.13
C LEU A 13 -17.95 4.60 4.39
N LEU A 14 -18.77 3.54 4.52
CA LEU A 14 -18.58 2.25 3.84
C LEU A 14 -18.59 2.38 2.32
N ILE A 15 -19.43 3.25 1.77
CA ILE A 15 -19.53 3.45 0.32
C ILE A 15 -18.52 4.51 -0.14
N LEU A 16 -18.39 5.62 0.60
CA LEU A 16 -17.61 6.77 0.17
C LEU A 16 -16.11 6.48 0.16
N MET A 17 -15.58 5.75 1.14
CA MET A 17 -14.13 5.53 1.26
C MET A 17 -13.54 4.66 0.13
N PRO A 18 -14.15 3.51 -0.25
CA PRO A 18 -13.71 2.77 -1.42
C PRO A 18 -13.81 3.61 -2.70
N VAL A 19 -14.91 4.36 -2.87
CA VAL A 19 -15.09 5.24 -4.04
C VAL A 19 -14.00 6.30 -4.11
N ILE A 20 -13.70 6.98 -2.99
CA ILE A 20 -12.62 7.97 -2.91
C ILE A 20 -11.28 7.32 -3.23
N ALA A 21 -10.97 6.16 -2.64
CA ALA A 21 -9.71 5.46 -2.89
C ALA A 21 -9.55 5.10 -4.37
N VAL A 22 -10.59 4.56 -5.00
CA VAL A 22 -10.60 4.23 -6.44
C VAL A 22 -10.42 5.49 -7.27
N VAL A 23 -11.19 6.55 -7.02
CA VAL A 23 -11.09 7.81 -7.79
C VAL A 23 -9.69 8.42 -7.67
N VAL A 24 -9.12 8.45 -6.47
CA VAL A 24 -7.78 8.99 -6.19
C VAL A 24 -6.70 8.16 -6.88
N ILE A 25 -6.75 6.83 -6.77
CA ILE A 25 -5.76 5.94 -7.39
C ILE A 25 -5.85 6.00 -8.92
N VAL A 26 -7.07 6.00 -9.49
CA VAL A 26 -7.28 6.07 -10.94
C VAL A 26 -6.82 7.41 -11.50
N SER A 27 -7.27 8.52 -10.91
CA SER A 27 -6.86 9.87 -11.35
C SER A 27 -5.35 10.09 -11.24
N GLY A 28 -4.75 9.67 -10.13
CA GLY A 28 -3.30 9.74 -9.93
C GLY A 28 -2.52 8.82 -10.88
N THR A 29 -3.09 7.67 -11.26
CA THR A 29 -2.51 6.76 -12.27
C THR A 29 -2.50 7.42 -13.65
N ILE A 30 -3.64 7.96 -14.09
CA ILE A 30 -3.76 8.64 -15.38
C ILE A 30 -2.75 9.78 -15.46
N TRP A 31 -2.71 10.63 -14.43
CA TRP A 31 -1.76 11.74 -14.35
C TRP A 31 -0.29 11.25 -14.33
N GLY A 32 0.01 10.21 -13.56
CA GLY A 32 1.33 9.62 -13.45
C GLY A 32 1.84 9.04 -14.77
N ILE A 33 0.98 8.31 -15.50
CA ILE A 33 1.27 7.74 -16.82
C ILE A 33 1.44 8.86 -17.86
N TYR A 34 0.57 9.86 -17.87
CA TYR A 34 0.68 11.03 -18.74
C TYR A 34 2.05 11.72 -18.56
N LYS A 35 2.44 11.99 -17.31
CA LYS A 35 3.74 12.61 -17.00
C LYS A 35 4.93 11.71 -17.36
N ALA A 36 4.80 10.39 -17.18
CA ALA A 36 5.83 9.44 -17.58
C ALA A 36 6.04 9.39 -19.11
N ARG A 37 4.94 9.46 -19.88
CA ARG A 37 4.99 9.57 -21.35
C ARG A 37 5.66 10.87 -21.79
N LYS A 38 5.23 12.01 -21.22
CA LYS A 38 5.80 13.33 -21.55
C LYS A 38 7.31 13.40 -21.31
N ASN A 39 7.80 12.73 -20.27
CA ASN A 39 9.22 12.73 -19.90
C ASN A 39 10.01 11.51 -20.41
N ASN A 40 9.42 10.69 -21.29
CA ASN A 40 10.00 9.44 -21.81
C ASN A 40 10.67 8.55 -20.74
N SER A 41 10.00 8.37 -19.59
CA SER A 41 10.56 7.67 -18.41
C SER A 41 9.92 6.28 -18.23
N PRO A 42 10.43 5.21 -18.87
CA PRO A 42 9.81 3.89 -18.85
C PRO A 42 9.81 3.24 -17.46
N ASN A 43 10.83 3.50 -16.64
CA ASN A 43 10.89 2.94 -15.28
C ASN A 43 9.84 3.56 -14.37
N LYS A 44 9.54 4.86 -14.51
CA LYS A 44 8.43 5.50 -13.81
C LYS A 44 7.10 4.83 -14.11
N LYS A 45 6.82 4.54 -15.38
CA LYS A 45 5.61 3.82 -15.79
C LYS A 45 5.54 2.43 -15.15
N LYS A 46 6.66 1.68 -15.16
CA LYS A 46 6.73 0.34 -14.55
C LYS A 46 6.41 0.39 -13.05
N ILE A 47 6.98 1.34 -12.30
CA ILE A 47 6.71 1.47 -10.87
C ILE A 47 5.24 1.77 -10.60
N ILE A 48 4.63 2.71 -11.33
CA ILE A 48 3.21 3.02 -11.17
C ILE A 48 2.34 1.77 -11.38
N LEU A 49 2.60 1.01 -12.44
CA LEU A 49 1.86 -0.22 -12.72
C LEU A 49 2.07 -1.30 -11.65
N LEU A 50 3.30 -1.46 -11.15
CA LEU A 50 3.61 -2.39 -10.06
C LEU A 50 2.91 -1.99 -8.76
N SER A 51 2.83 -0.69 -8.44
CA SER A 51 2.12 -0.22 -7.26
C SER A 51 0.62 -0.53 -7.34
N ILE A 52 -0.01 -0.34 -8.51
CA ILE A 52 -1.42 -0.69 -8.72
C ILE A 52 -1.62 -2.20 -8.57
N LEU A 53 -0.76 -3.00 -9.20
CA LEU A 53 -0.82 -4.45 -9.08
C LEU A 53 -0.68 -4.91 -7.62
N ALA A 54 0.23 -4.29 -6.87
CA ALA A 54 0.41 -4.58 -5.45
C ALA A 54 -0.82 -4.24 -4.60
N ILE A 55 -1.47 -3.11 -4.88
CA ILE A 55 -2.73 -2.72 -4.21
C ILE A 55 -3.83 -3.73 -4.53
N LEU A 56 -3.96 -4.16 -5.79
CA LEU A 56 -4.97 -5.16 -6.20
C LEU A 56 -4.74 -6.50 -5.50
N ILE A 57 -3.50 -7.00 -5.48
CA ILE A 57 -3.16 -8.25 -4.81
C ILE A 57 -3.44 -8.15 -3.30
N ALA A 58 -3.03 -7.05 -2.67
CA ALA A 58 -3.29 -6.81 -1.25
C ALA A 58 -4.79 -6.74 -0.93
N ALA A 59 -5.57 -6.05 -1.77
CA ALA A 59 -7.02 -5.95 -1.60
C ALA A 59 -7.70 -7.32 -1.73
N VAL A 60 -7.33 -8.12 -2.74
CA VAL A 60 -7.85 -9.49 -2.92
C VAL A 60 -7.46 -10.37 -1.74
N SER A 61 -6.19 -10.37 -1.32
CA SER A 61 -5.76 -11.14 -0.14
C SER A 61 -6.51 -10.72 1.11
N TRP A 62 -6.71 -9.43 1.32
CA TRP A 62 -7.39 -8.93 2.51
C TRP A 62 -8.88 -9.31 2.53
N ILE A 63 -9.57 -9.18 1.39
CA ILE A 63 -10.98 -9.59 1.23
C ILE A 63 -11.14 -11.10 1.46
N LEU A 64 -10.25 -11.91 0.90
CA LEU A 64 -10.29 -13.37 1.04
C LEU A 64 -9.85 -13.84 2.43
N ASN A 65 -8.94 -13.13 3.11
CA ASN A 65 -8.46 -13.47 4.46
C ASN A 65 -9.40 -13.00 5.57
N MET A 66 -10.16 -11.90 5.45
CA MET A 66 -11.03 -11.46 6.55
C MET A 66 -12.53 -11.73 6.30
N GLY A 67 -12.88 -12.09 5.07
CA GLY A 67 -14.26 -12.22 4.65
C GLY A 67 -14.98 -10.86 4.52
N TRP A 68 -15.99 -10.81 3.66
CA TRP A 68 -16.71 -9.58 3.33
C TRP A 68 -17.44 -8.92 4.51
N ILE A 69 -17.79 -9.68 5.55
CA ILE A 69 -18.55 -9.16 6.70
C ILE A 69 -17.62 -8.45 7.69
N ARG A 70 -16.44 -9.02 8.02
CA ARG A 70 -15.45 -8.34 8.88
C ARG A 70 -14.75 -7.20 8.14
N PHE A 71 -14.62 -7.32 6.81
CA PHE A 71 -14.23 -6.22 5.91
C PHE A 71 -15.07 -4.96 6.19
N VAL A 72 -16.39 -5.09 6.38
CA VAL A 72 -17.31 -3.98 6.67
C VAL A 72 -17.22 -3.49 8.12
N MET A 73 -17.06 -4.38 9.10
CA MET A 73 -17.31 -4.04 10.51
C MET A 73 -16.12 -3.52 11.29
N THR A 74 -14.88 -3.92 10.99
CA THR A 74 -13.82 -3.82 12.02
C THR A 74 -12.79 -2.71 11.75
N PHE A 75 -12.35 -2.50 10.50
CA PHE A 75 -11.19 -1.63 10.22
C PHE A 75 -11.18 -0.98 8.83
N MET A 76 -12.33 -0.76 8.18
CA MET A 76 -12.39 -0.32 6.77
C MET A 76 -11.48 0.87 6.42
N LEU A 77 -11.39 1.88 7.28
CA LEU A 77 -10.67 3.12 6.94
C LEU A 77 -9.16 2.89 6.72
N ILE A 78 -8.55 2.01 7.52
CA ILE A 78 -7.08 1.91 7.62
C ILE A 78 -6.47 1.34 6.33
N PRO A 79 -6.95 0.22 5.76
CA PRO A 79 -6.40 -0.32 4.51
C PRO A 79 -6.55 0.63 3.32
N PHE A 80 -7.68 1.35 3.20
CA PHE A 80 -7.86 2.33 2.12
C PHE A 80 -6.92 3.53 2.27
N ILE A 81 -6.80 4.10 3.48
CA ILE A 81 -5.85 5.19 3.75
C ILE A 81 -4.43 4.72 3.47
N HIS A 82 -4.07 3.52 3.91
CA HIS A 82 -2.74 2.96 3.69
C HIS A 82 -2.45 2.76 2.20
N ALA A 83 -3.41 2.23 1.42
CA ALA A 83 -3.29 2.10 -0.03
C ALA A 83 -3.10 3.45 -0.73
N ILE A 84 -3.82 4.50 -0.31
CA ILE A 84 -3.68 5.86 -0.85
C ILE A 84 -2.29 6.42 -0.55
N ILE A 85 -1.83 6.33 0.71
CA ILE A 85 -0.50 6.81 1.13
C ILE A 85 0.58 6.04 0.37
N PHE A 86 0.48 4.71 0.30
CA PHE A 86 1.39 3.85 -0.44
C PHE A 86 1.46 4.25 -1.93
N PHE A 87 0.31 4.47 -2.57
CA PHE A 87 0.23 4.86 -3.96
C PHE A 87 0.90 6.21 -4.22
N PHE A 88 0.57 7.24 -3.43
CA PHE A 88 1.16 8.57 -3.61
C PHE A 88 2.65 8.59 -3.32
N THR A 89 3.11 7.83 -2.33
CA THR A 89 4.53 7.69 -2.02
C THR A 89 5.27 7.11 -3.22
N ASN A 90 4.80 5.99 -3.78
CA ASN A 90 5.41 5.40 -4.97
C ASN A 90 5.34 6.33 -6.19
N LEU A 91 4.22 7.02 -6.40
CA LEU A 91 4.05 7.97 -7.51
C LEU A 91 5.04 9.14 -7.41
N PHE A 92 5.25 9.66 -6.19
CA PHE A 92 6.26 10.68 -5.91
C PHE A 92 7.67 10.14 -6.15
N MET A 93 8.02 9.01 -5.54
CA MET A 93 9.34 8.38 -5.65
C MET A 93 9.69 7.93 -7.07
N ALA A 94 8.68 7.56 -7.87
CA ALA A 94 8.87 7.20 -9.27
C ALA A 94 9.40 8.39 -10.12
N SER A 95 9.32 9.63 -9.63
CA SER A 95 9.95 10.79 -10.28
C SER A 95 11.46 10.89 -10.02
N TYR A 96 11.99 10.06 -9.13
CA TYR A 96 13.42 9.99 -8.78
C TYR A 96 14.05 8.64 -9.10
N VAL A 97 13.28 7.66 -9.59
CA VAL A 97 13.74 6.28 -9.83
C VAL A 97 14.91 6.21 -10.82
N ASP A 98 14.91 7.06 -11.84
CA ASP A 98 15.94 7.08 -12.87
C ASP A 98 17.21 7.82 -12.43
N LYS A 99 17.18 8.47 -11.26
CA LYS A 99 18.31 9.29 -10.78
C LYS A 99 19.36 8.47 -10.03
N THR A 100 18.94 7.45 -9.28
CA THR A 100 19.86 6.60 -8.51
C THR A 100 19.37 5.15 -8.39
N LYS A 101 20.33 4.21 -8.41
CA LYS A 101 20.05 2.78 -8.16
C LYS A 101 19.41 2.54 -6.79
N ASN A 102 19.83 3.29 -5.77
CA ASN A 102 19.34 3.15 -4.40
C ASN A 102 17.85 3.47 -4.29
N ILE A 103 17.35 4.52 -4.95
CA ILE A 103 15.91 4.83 -4.95
C ILE A 103 15.09 3.73 -5.63
N LYS A 104 15.62 3.16 -6.72
CA LYS A 104 14.96 2.03 -7.39
C LYS A 104 14.83 0.81 -6.47
N ILE A 105 15.89 0.47 -5.74
CA ILE A 105 15.87 -0.64 -4.77
C ILE A 105 14.90 -0.33 -3.63
N LEU A 106 14.96 0.87 -3.06
CA LEU A 106 14.05 1.29 -1.98
C LEU A 106 12.58 1.23 -2.40
N ASN A 107 12.25 1.62 -3.64
CA ASN A 107 10.87 1.50 -4.15
C ASN A 107 10.43 0.03 -4.28
N LEU A 108 11.30 -0.85 -4.79
CA LEU A 108 10.96 -2.27 -4.91
C LEU A 108 10.77 -2.93 -3.54
N LEU A 109 11.65 -2.64 -2.58
CA LEU A 109 11.51 -3.12 -1.19
C LEU A 109 10.24 -2.58 -0.54
N PHE A 110 9.88 -1.32 -0.81
CA PHE A 110 8.66 -0.71 -0.29
C PHE A 110 7.39 -1.39 -0.84
N ILE A 111 7.37 -1.73 -2.13
CA ILE A 111 6.30 -2.52 -2.74
C ILE A 111 6.26 -3.95 -2.14
N MET A 112 7.42 -4.60 -1.98
CA MET A 112 7.48 -5.93 -1.39
C MET A 112 6.97 -5.97 0.04
N THR A 113 7.41 -5.05 0.90
CA THR A 113 6.96 -4.97 2.30
C THR A 113 5.48 -4.68 2.42
N TYR A 114 4.92 -3.87 1.52
CA TYR A 114 3.47 -3.67 1.41
C TYR A 114 2.75 -4.98 1.07
N LEU A 115 3.24 -5.76 0.11
CA LEU A 115 2.64 -7.05 -0.24
C LEU A 115 2.73 -8.06 0.91
N LEU A 116 3.90 -8.19 1.53
CA LEU A 116 4.12 -9.12 2.64
C LEU A 116 3.22 -8.78 3.83
N LEU A 117 3.03 -7.49 4.11
CA LEU A 117 2.10 -7.02 5.14
C LEU A 117 0.71 -7.62 4.93
N TYR A 118 0.12 -7.47 3.74
CA TYR A 118 -1.28 -7.88 3.50
C TYR A 118 -1.46 -9.37 3.20
N ILE A 119 -0.51 -9.99 2.50
CA ILE A 119 -0.61 -11.41 2.14
C ILE A 119 -0.53 -12.31 3.37
N PHE A 120 0.37 -11.96 4.30
CA PHE A 120 0.60 -12.72 5.53
C PHE A 120 -0.20 -12.22 6.72
N LEU A 121 -1.09 -11.23 6.55
CA LEU A 121 -1.99 -10.82 7.63
C LEU A 121 -3.11 -11.88 7.75
N PRO A 122 -3.15 -12.68 8.83
CA PRO A 122 -4.23 -13.63 9.03
C PRO A 122 -5.53 -12.92 9.40
N ASP A 123 -6.65 -13.63 9.28
CA ASP A 123 -7.90 -13.24 9.92
C ASP A 123 -7.76 -13.22 11.45
N ALA A 124 -8.46 -12.30 12.10
CA ALA A 124 -8.66 -12.38 13.54
C ALA A 124 -9.79 -13.38 13.81
N ALA A 125 -9.46 -14.66 13.98
CA ALA A 125 -10.46 -15.69 14.21
C ALA A 125 -11.06 -15.55 15.62
N ASP A 126 -12.25 -14.95 15.71
CA ASP A 126 -13.06 -14.97 16.94
C ASP A 126 -13.70 -16.35 17.18
N TYR A 127 -13.89 -17.14 16.11
CA TYR A 127 -14.41 -18.50 16.13
C TYR A 127 -13.75 -19.34 15.02
N GLY A 128 -12.99 -20.39 15.40
CA GLY A 128 -12.34 -21.33 14.47
C GLY A 128 -10.85 -21.08 14.24
N GLU A 129 -10.24 -21.85 13.33
CA GLU A 129 -8.84 -21.70 12.95
C GLU A 129 -8.60 -20.40 12.16
N MET A 130 -7.47 -19.74 12.42
CA MET A 130 -7.05 -18.56 11.64
C MET A 130 -6.63 -18.96 10.23
N TYR A 131 -6.90 -18.06 9.27
CA TYR A 131 -6.53 -18.25 7.87
C TYR A 131 -5.80 -17.06 7.26
N PHE A 132 -4.85 -17.34 6.37
CA PHE A 132 -4.03 -16.35 5.66
C PHE A 132 -3.71 -16.82 4.23
N LEU A 133 -2.94 -16.03 3.48
CA LEU A 133 -2.56 -16.32 2.09
C LEU A 133 -3.79 -16.57 1.19
N PHE A 134 -4.63 -15.55 1.02
CA PHE A 134 -5.89 -15.63 0.27
C PHE A 134 -6.91 -16.63 0.85
N GLY A 135 -6.84 -16.87 2.16
CA GLY A 135 -7.66 -17.84 2.88
C GLY A 135 -7.42 -19.30 2.46
N LEU A 136 -6.24 -19.60 1.93
CA LEU A 136 -5.90 -20.96 1.50
C LEU A 136 -5.32 -21.81 2.64
N ILE A 137 -4.64 -21.18 3.60
CA ILE A 137 -4.01 -21.88 4.72
C ILE A 137 -4.87 -21.68 5.96
N HIS A 138 -5.29 -22.79 6.57
CA HIS A 138 -6.08 -22.84 7.81
C HIS A 138 -5.25 -23.61 8.84
N ASN A 139 -4.55 -22.89 9.70
CA ASN A 139 -3.70 -23.46 10.74
C ASN A 139 -3.22 -22.37 11.69
N ASP A 140 -3.46 -22.52 12.99
CA ASP A 140 -3.15 -21.48 13.96
C ASP A 140 -1.64 -21.24 14.15
N LEU A 141 -0.82 -22.30 14.13
CA LEU A 141 0.63 -22.15 14.27
C LEU A 141 1.21 -21.36 13.08
N LEU A 142 0.83 -21.74 11.85
CA LEU A 142 1.29 -21.05 10.65
C LEU A 142 0.74 -19.62 10.57
N SER A 143 -0.50 -19.40 11.01
CA SER A 143 -1.11 -18.07 11.07
C SER A 143 -0.40 -17.14 12.05
N ASN A 144 0.03 -17.66 13.21
CA ASN A 144 0.84 -16.89 14.15
C ASN A 144 2.20 -16.50 13.58
N ILE A 145 2.86 -17.41 12.84
CA ILE A 145 4.10 -17.11 12.13
C ILE A 145 3.86 -16.05 11.03
N ALA A 146 2.77 -16.19 10.27
CA ALA A 146 2.38 -15.24 9.24
C ALA A 146 2.11 -13.85 9.85
N TYR A 147 1.43 -13.77 10.99
CA TYR A 147 1.21 -12.54 11.73
C TYR A 147 2.52 -11.86 12.14
N ALA A 148 3.50 -12.63 12.61
CA ALA A 148 4.83 -12.10 12.93
C ALA A 148 5.54 -11.55 11.69
N ILE A 149 5.48 -12.26 10.55
CA ILE A 149 6.03 -11.79 9.26
C ILE A 149 5.34 -10.51 8.81
N SER A 150 4.00 -10.44 8.91
CA SER A 150 3.20 -9.26 8.58
C SER A 150 3.59 -8.07 9.46
N SER A 151 3.73 -8.28 10.77
CA SER A 151 4.14 -7.25 11.74
C SER A 151 5.56 -6.73 11.49
N ILE A 152 6.52 -7.61 11.22
CA ILE A 152 7.89 -7.23 10.85
C ILE A 152 7.87 -6.46 9.52
N SER A 153 7.06 -6.91 8.55
CA SER A 153 6.90 -6.25 7.26
C SER A 153 6.31 -4.84 7.41
N PHE A 154 5.35 -4.65 8.31
CA PHE A 154 4.81 -3.34 8.65
C PHE A 154 5.88 -2.38 9.18
N LEU A 155 6.69 -2.83 10.16
CA LEU A 155 7.79 -2.03 10.69
C LEU A 155 8.82 -1.69 9.60
N GLY A 156 9.19 -2.68 8.79
CA GLY A 156 10.07 -2.49 7.63
C GLY A 156 9.48 -1.50 6.63
N HIS A 157 8.17 -1.54 6.40
CA HIS A 157 7.46 -0.62 5.51
C HIS A 157 7.56 0.83 5.99
N ILE A 158 7.37 1.08 7.30
CA ILE A 158 7.53 2.41 7.91
C ILE A 158 8.97 2.90 7.77
N VAL A 159 9.97 2.05 8.05
CA VAL A 159 11.38 2.41 7.90
C VAL A 159 11.69 2.79 6.46
N LEU A 160 11.20 2.00 5.49
CA LEU A 160 11.39 2.28 4.06
C LEU A 160 10.70 3.57 3.63
N PHE A 161 9.51 3.87 4.14
CA PHE A 161 8.82 5.14 3.90
C PHE A 161 9.68 6.34 4.34
N VAL A 162 10.22 6.30 5.56
CA VAL A 162 11.10 7.36 6.08
C VAL A 162 12.38 7.48 5.25
N LEU A 163 13.01 6.35 4.90
CA LEU A 163 14.21 6.35 4.05
C LEU A 163 13.93 6.94 2.68
N GLN A 164 12.79 6.63 2.06
CA GLN A 164 12.41 7.21 0.77
C GLN A 164 12.31 8.74 0.83
N ILE A 165 11.69 9.29 1.87
CA ILE A 165 11.63 10.74 2.09
C ILE A 165 13.04 11.34 2.21
N ILE A 166 13.90 10.75 3.03
CA ILE A 166 15.28 11.23 3.23
C ILE A 166 16.05 11.22 1.91
N TYR A 167 15.97 10.13 1.14
CA TYR A 167 16.66 10.02 -0.15
C TYR A 167 16.11 10.98 -1.21
N ALA A 168 14.80 11.24 -1.22
CA ALA A 168 14.20 12.21 -2.12
C ALA A 168 14.70 13.63 -1.83
N VAL A 169 14.72 14.03 -0.55
CA VAL A 169 15.25 15.34 -0.13
C VAL A 169 16.73 15.49 -0.49
N LYS A 170 17.56 14.49 -0.19
CA LYS A 170 18.99 14.49 -0.56
C LYS A 170 19.19 14.60 -2.06
N THR A 171 18.42 13.86 -2.85
CA THR A 171 18.53 13.88 -4.31
C THR A 171 18.10 15.22 -4.89
N LYS A 172 17.03 15.83 -4.36
CA LYS A 172 16.59 17.16 -4.77
C LYS A 172 17.64 18.22 -4.46
N ARG A 173 18.24 18.19 -3.26
CA ARG A 173 19.30 19.12 -2.85
C ARG A 173 20.53 19.03 -3.77
N LYS A 174 21.02 17.80 -4.02
CA LYS A 174 22.16 17.58 -4.92
C LYS A 174 21.90 18.11 -6.35
N GLN A 175 20.65 18.10 -6.82
CA GLN A 175 20.31 18.67 -8.11
C GLN A 175 20.36 20.20 -8.13
N ILE A 176 19.96 20.85 -7.03
CA ILE A 176 20.04 22.31 -6.88
C ILE A 176 21.50 22.74 -6.86
N ASP A 177 22.31 22.10 -6.00
CA ASP A 177 23.74 22.41 -5.86
C ASP A 177 24.49 22.24 -7.21
N ASN A 178 24.15 21.21 -7.99
CA ASN A 178 24.73 20.97 -9.32
C ASN A 178 24.21 21.92 -10.42
N SER A 179 23.08 22.61 -10.20
CA SER A 179 22.50 23.54 -11.17
C SER A 179 23.08 24.95 -11.09
N GLY A 180 23.96 25.22 -10.11
CA GLY A 180 24.63 26.51 -9.96
C GLY A 180 23.68 27.66 -9.60
N ILE A 181 22.50 27.34 -9.07
CA ILE A 181 21.54 28.28 -8.47
C ILE A 181 21.74 28.27 -6.96
#